data_AF-A0AA38GTZ0-F1
#
_entry.id   AF-A0AA38GTZ0-F1
#
_cell.length_a   1.000
_cell.length_b   1.000
_cell.length_c   1.000
_cell.angle_alpha   90.00
_cell.angle_beta   90.00
_cell.angle_gamma   90.00
#
_symmetry.space_group_name_H-M   'P 1'
#
loop_
_entity.id
_entity.type
_entity.pdbx_description
1 polymer ?
#
loop_
_entity_poly.entity_id
_entity_poly.type
_entity_poly.pdbx_seq_one_letter_code
_entity_poly.pdbx_strand_id
1 'polypeptide(L)'
;RIDIKLDFLHQLRRGLSSYDIFAVRQTSNLISGLMGSIFFSQANLFGGSERLNMLLEKGVNDSNYLATLTQPSSQGAGQRCITIQNSLTPVTSVHGNATDSSDSGYGGVRMHRFMAKMDQKWELNSNLSKTAGIMIEKVGPIGDHGRSIFTDGYGCPITFSGNLYDKMFVAKLETEYTKFNDDSLFQYNIQLEQGLPILPEWLFFYRLRAHAKQGVKLGPAFGLSSVSGGTVIGNLAPHDAFSIGGFDSVRGYGEGAVGSGRSCLVTRSELWFPLIGRSQVAIFADFGTDLGSGRSVLGGKKKEEESYSLVLFHVCMQQILVPLILTKLDLGVAGSGSKLELEMTGFVETTS
;
A
#
# COMPACT_ATOMS: atom_id res chain seq x y z
N ARG A 1 -30.94 2.32 7.60
CA ARG A 1 -30.08 2.93 8.63
C ARG A 1 -28.83 3.40 7.92
N ILE A 2 -28.52 4.69 8.00
CA ILE A 2 -27.38 5.31 7.33
C ILE A 2 -26.32 5.49 8.41
N ASP A 3 -25.13 4.91 8.22
CA ASP A 3 -24.02 5.09 9.14
C ASP A 3 -22.97 5.98 8.43
N ILE A 4 -22.73 7.17 8.99
CA ILE A 4 -21.73 8.12 8.52
C ILE A 4 -20.62 8.16 9.55
N LYS A 5 -19.40 7.83 9.13
CA LYS A 5 -18.21 7.93 9.98
C LYS A 5 -17.26 8.98 9.40
N LEU A 6 -16.92 9.97 10.22
CA LEU A 6 -15.97 11.02 9.90
C LEU A 6 -14.71 10.75 10.72
N ASP A 7 -13.67 10.28 10.04
CA ASP A 7 -12.39 10.00 10.68
C ASP A 7 -11.36 11.00 10.15
N PHE A 8 -10.93 11.92 11.03
CA PHE A 8 -9.78 12.79 10.79
C PHE A 8 -8.52 12.05 11.23
N LEU A 9 -7.85 11.40 10.28
CA LEU A 9 -6.68 10.58 10.56
C LEU A 9 -5.40 11.36 10.31
N HIS A 10 -4.58 11.54 11.34
CA HIS A 10 -3.14 11.65 11.14
C HIS A 10 -2.62 10.21 11.09
N GLN A 11 -2.75 9.57 9.92
CA GLN A 11 -2.12 8.27 9.75
C GLN A 11 -1.74 7.99 8.31
N LEU A 12 -0.47 7.66 8.19
CA LEU A 12 0.11 6.81 7.18
C LEU A 12 -0.45 5.39 7.40
N ARG A 13 -1.33 4.99 6.46
CA ARG A 13 -2.12 3.75 6.35
C ARG A 13 -1.58 2.57 7.19
N ARG A 14 -2.41 2.01 8.09
CA ARG A 14 -2.36 0.59 8.45
C ARG A 14 -3.35 -0.13 7.52
N GLY A 15 -2.85 -1.04 6.69
CA GLY A 15 -3.64 -1.81 5.74
C GLY A 15 -4.80 -2.56 6.40
N LEU A 16 -6.01 -2.01 6.26
CA LEU A 16 -7.29 -2.70 6.45
C LEU A 16 -8.13 -2.52 5.19
N SER A 17 -7.57 -2.95 4.06
CA SER A 17 -8.33 -3.48 2.93
C SER A 17 -7.37 -4.34 2.10
N SER A 18 -7.83 -5.44 1.54
CA SER A 18 -7.04 -6.41 0.74
C SER A 18 -6.53 -5.85 -0.61
N TYR A 19 -6.31 -4.54 -0.70
CA TYR A 19 -5.89 -3.82 -1.89
C TYR A 19 -4.87 -2.76 -1.46
N ASP A 20 -3.71 -2.78 -2.12
CA ASP A 20 -2.53 -1.93 -1.90
C ASP A 20 -1.62 -2.33 -0.72
N ILE A 21 -0.72 -3.30 -0.98
CA ILE A 21 0.40 -3.64 -0.09
C ILE A 21 1.57 -2.63 -0.20
N PHE A 22 1.49 -1.61 -1.07
CA PHE A 22 2.58 -0.64 -1.24
C PHE A 22 2.04 0.74 -1.63
N ALA A 23 1.65 1.57 -0.66
CA ALA A 23 1.67 3.03 -0.80
C ALA A 23 1.41 3.69 0.55
N VAL A 24 2.46 3.90 1.32
CA VAL A 24 2.44 4.73 2.53
C VAL A 24 3.66 5.63 2.54
N ARG A 25 3.41 6.92 2.34
CA ARG A 25 4.39 7.97 2.03
C ARG A 25 4.96 8.62 3.29
N GLN A 26 6.28 8.55 3.49
CA GLN A 26 6.96 9.51 4.36
C GLN A 26 6.94 10.89 3.71
N THR A 27 6.56 11.92 4.48
CA THR A 27 6.68 13.31 4.06
C THR A 27 7.56 14.06 5.06
N SER A 28 8.47 14.89 4.57
CA SER A 28 9.45 15.63 5.39
C SER A 28 8.81 16.75 6.25
N ASN A 29 7.51 16.99 6.11
CA ASN A 29 6.76 18.01 6.82
C ASN A 29 5.56 17.37 7.53
N LEU A 30 5.43 17.59 8.84
CA LEU A 30 4.35 17.07 9.71
C LEU A 30 2.92 17.32 9.18
N ILE A 31 2.73 18.36 8.35
CA ILE A 31 1.45 18.76 7.76
C ILE A 31 1.16 18.00 6.45
N SER A 32 2.19 17.54 5.74
CA SER A 32 2.04 16.90 4.42
C SER A 32 1.52 15.45 4.50
N GLY A 33 1.47 14.86 5.69
CA GLY A 33 0.89 13.53 5.95
C GLY A 33 -0.54 13.54 6.50
N LEU A 34 -1.18 14.71 6.62
CA LEU A 34 -2.54 14.81 7.14
C LEU A 34 -3.55 14.35 6.06
N MET A 35 -4.42 13.41 6.42
CA MET A 35 -5.44 12.87 5.52
C MET A 35 -6.81 12.86 6.19
N GLY A 36 -7.76 13.60 5.63
CA GLY A 36 -9.16 13.50 6.03
C GLY A 36 -9.82 12.33 5.31
N SER A 37 -10.64 11.56 6.02
CA SER A 37 -11.46 10.51 5.40
C SER A 37 -12.92 10.63 5.81
N ILE A 38 -13.81 10.43 4.84
CA ILE A 38 -15.25 10.37 5.06
C ILE A 38 -15.71 9.01 4.57
N PHE A 39 -16.34 8.24 5.45
CA PHE A 39 -16.90 6.94 5.14
C PHE A 39 -18.42 6.98 5.25
N PHE A 40 -19.08 6.56 4.18
CA PHE A 40 -20.53 6.44 4.09
C PHE A 40 -20.87 4.97 3.80
N SER A 41 -21.67 4.36 4.67
CA SER A 41 -22.15 2.99 4.47
C SER A 41 -23.67 2.94 4.53
N GLN A 42 -24.25 2.37 3.47
CA GLN A 42 -25.67 2.16 3.35
C GLN A 42 -25.96 0.69 3.08
N ALA A 43 -26.66 0.04 4.00
CA ALA A 43 -27.18 -1.30 3.81
C ALA A 43 -28.55 -1.28 3.12
N ASN A 44 -28.84 -2.35 2.38
CA ASN A 44 -30.10 -2.63 1.69
C ASN A 44 -30.49 -1.56 0.66
N LEU A 45 -29.55 -1.09 -0.17
CA LEU A 45 -29.77 0.02 -1.11
C LEU A 45 -30.99 -0.22 -2.05
N PHE A 46 -31.15 -1.44 -2.57
CA PHE A 46 -32.26 -1.83 -3.43
C PHE A 46 -33.22 -2.82 -2.76
N GLY A 47 -33.19 -2.94 -1.42
CA GLY A 47 -33.98 -3.94 -0.68
C GLY A 47 -33.45 -5.38 -0.77
N GLY A 48 -32.38 -5.63 -1.54
CA GLY A 48 -31.82 -6.96 -1.82
C GLY A 48 -30.67 -7.41 -0.92
N SER A 49 -30.56 -6.90 0.32
CA SER A 49 -29.45 -7.17 1.27
C SER A 49 -28.05 -6.67 0.86
N GLU A 50 -27.96 -5.87 -0.19
CA GLU A 50 -26.70 -5.31 -0.72
C GLU A 50 -26.19 -4.16 0.15
N ARG A 51 -24.88 -3.96 0.19
CA ARG A 51 -24.23 -2.89 0.95
C ARG A 51 -23.42 -2.00 0.04
N LEU A 52 -23.69 -0.71 0.07
CA LEU A 52 -22.93 0.31 -0.63
C LEU A 52 -22.03 1.02 0.39
N ASN A 53 -20.73 0.99 0.15
CA ASN A 53 -19.73 1.70 0.91
C ASN A 53 -19.08 2.75 0.01
N MET A 54 -18.99 3.98 0.49
CA MET A 54 -18.24 5.06 -0.16
C MET A 54 -17.18 5.56 0.80
N LEU A 55 -15.94 5.63 0.35
CA LEU A 55 -14.81 6.15 1.08
C LEU A 55 -14.21 7.31 0.27
N LEU A 56 -14.17 8.48 0.88
CA LEU A 56 -13.62 9.70 0.30
C LEU A 56 -12.43 10.11 1.16
N GLU A 57 -11.22 9.98 0.64
CA GLU A 57 -9.99 10.36 1.32
C GLU A 57 -9.38 11.56 0.60
N LYS A 58 -8.97 12.57 1.37
CA LYS A 58 -8.28 13.74 0.86
C LYS A 58 -7.10 14.07 1.75
N GLY A 59 -5.90 13.90 1.22
CA GLY A 59 -4.66 14.40 1.77
C GLY A 59 -4.25 15.72 1.10
N VAL A 60 -3.10 16.23 1.53
CA VAL A 60 -2.49 17.45 0.96
C VAL A 60 -2.13 17.24 -0.51
N ASN A 61 -1.47 16.13 -0.84
CA ASN A 61 -1.01 15.82 -2.20
C ASN A 61 -1.81 14.68 -2.86
N ASP A 62 -2.62 13.98 -2.07
CA ASP A 62 -3.22 12.70 -2.42
C ASP A 62 -4.74 12.81 -2.31
N SER A 63 -5.46 12.06 -3.14
CA SER A 63 -6.90 11.89 -2.98
C SER A 63 -7.31 10.52 -3.46
N ASN A 64 -8.28 9.92 -2.78
CA ASN A 64 -8.79 8.62 -3.13
C ASN A 64 -10.31 8.60 -2.93
N TYR A 65 -11.03 8.33 -4.01
CA TYR A 65 -12.48 8.23 -4.00
C TYR A 65 -12.85 6.82 -4.40
N LEU A 66 -13.48 6.10 -3.50
CA LEU A 66 -13.78 4.68 -3.62
C LEU A 66 -15.26 4.44 -3.38
N ALA A 67 -15.93 3.76 -4.29
CA ALA A 67 -17.29 3.29 -4.12
C ALA A 67 -17.34 1.78 -4.33
N THR A 68 -17.86 1.06 -3.34
CA THR A 68 -17.88 -0.39 -3.27
C THR A 68 -19.30 -0.89 -3.04
N LEU A 69 -19.87 -1.58 -4.01
CA LEU A 69 -21.13 -2.28 -3.89
C LEU A 69 -20.86 -3.77 -3.61
N THR A 70 -21.25 -4.22 -2.42
CA THR A 70 -21.12 -5.61 -2.00
C THR A 70 -22.49 -6.27 -2.04
N GLN A 71 -22.63 -7.31 -2.85
CA GLN A 71 -23.84 -8.11 -2.92
C GLN A 71 -23.60 -9.41 -2.14
N PRO A 72 -24.42 -9.71 -1.11
CA PRO A 72 -24.35 -10.99 -0.43
C PRO A 72 -24.76 -12.09 -1.41
N SER A 73 -24.15 -13.25 -1.25
CA SER A 73 -24.46 -14.41 -2.08
C SER A 73 -25.43 -15.33 -1.38
N SER A 74 -26.35 -15.89 -2.17
CA SER A 74 -27.09 -17.08 -1.79
C SER A 74 -26.14 -18.28 -1.64
N GLN A 75 -26.59 -19.35 -0.98
CA GLN A 75 -25.75 -20.49 -0.58
C GLN A 75 -24.84 -20.98 -1.73
N GLY A 76 -23.52 -20.88 -1.52
CA GLY A 76 -22.49 -21.46 -2.39
C GLY A 76 -21.96 -20.59 -3.54
N ALA A 77 -22.61 -19.48 -3.92
CA ALA A 77 -22.19 -18.72 -5.11
C ALA A 77 -20.99 -17.76 -4.87
N GLY A 78 -20.65 -17.44 -3.62
CA GLY A 78 -19.56 -16.52 -3.25
C GLY A 78 -19.99 -15.05 -3.26
N GLN A 79 -19.48 -14.23 -2.34
CA GLN A 79 -19.82 -12.82 -2.24
C GLN A 79 -19.29 -12.05 -3.46
N ARG A 80 -20.16 -11.26 -4.09
CA ARG A 80 -19.78 -10.40 -5.22
C ARG A 80 -19.51 -8.98 -4.74
N CYS A 81 -18.42 -8.39 -5.20
CA CYS A 81 -18.00 -7.04 -4.87
C CYS A 81 -17.69 -6.27 -6.16
N ILE A 82 -18.38 -5.17 -6.40
CA ILE A 82 -18.10 -4.26 -7.51
C ILE A 82 -17.53 -3.00 -6.91
N THR A 83 -16.38 -2.56 -7.40
CA THR A 83 -15.70 -1.38 -6.88
C THR A 83 -15.30 -0.46 -8.02
N ILE A 84 -15.54 0.84 -7.81
CA ILE A 84 -15.04 1.90 -8.67
C ILE A 84 -14.15 2.80 -7.81
N GLN A 85 -12.96 3.08 -8.30
CA GLN A 85 -11.98 3.87 -7.60
C GLN A 85 -11.39 4.93 -8.54
N ASN A 86 -11.22 6.12 -8.00
CA ASN A 86 -10.50 7.21 -8.64
C ASN A 86 -9.51 7.76 -7.63
N SER A 87 -8.21 7.55 -7.89
CA SER A 87 -7.14 7.99 -7.01
C SER A 87 -6.15 8.91 -7.73
N LEU A 88 -5.57 9.80 -6.95
CA LEU A 88 -4.47 10.67 -7.35
C LEU A 88 -3.37 10.49 -6.30
N THR A 89 -2.24 9.93 -6.71
CA THR A 89 -1.11 9.62 -5.83
C THR A 89 0.16 10.23 -6.39
N PRO A 90 1.03 10.85 -5.60
CA PRO A 90 2.31 11.33 -6.10
C PRO A 90 3.20 10.15 -6.49
N VAL A 91 4.21 10.39 -7.33
CA VAL A 91 5.26 9.42 -7.69
C VAL A 91 6.58 9.95 -7.16
N THR A 92 7.21 9.19 -6.26
CA THR A 92 8.51 9.55 -5.67
C THR A 92 9.54 8.42 -5.75
N SER A 93 9.11 7.20 -6.09
CA SER A 93 9.93 6.00 -5.94
C SER A 93 10.74 5.61 -7.19
N VAL A 94 10.27 5.96 -8.40
CA VAL A 94 10.89 5.46 -9.65
C VAL A 94 11.50 6.59 -10.47
N HIS A 95 10.80 7.71 -10.60
CA HIS A 95 11.30 8.89 -11.30
C HIS A 95 11.80 9.92 -10.30
N GLY A 96 12.96 10.51 -10.60
CA GLY A 96 13.38 11.75 -9.94
C GLY A 96 12.46 12.91 -10.32
N ASN A 97 12.65 14.07 -9.69
CA ASN A 97 11.87 15.28 -9.97
C ASN A 97 11.72 15.49 -11.49
N ALA A 98 10.49 15.66 -11.96
CA ALA A 98 10.23 15.98 -13.36
C ALA A 98 10.67 17.43 -13.63
N THR A 99 11.35 17.65 -14.76
CA THR A 99 11.68 19.00 -15.21
C THR A 99 10.65 19.44 -16.23
N ASP A 100 9.87 20.46 -15.90
CA ASP A 100 9.13 21.20 -16.93
C ASP A 100 10.15 22.00 -17.76
N SER A 101 10.09 21.85 -19.08
CA SER A 101 11.06 22.45 -20.02
C SER A 101 10.95 23.98 -20.16
N SER A 102 10.29 24.68 -19.24
CA SER A 102 10.06 26.12 -19.38
C SER A 102 9.79 26.90 -18.09
N ASP A 103 10.07 26.38 -16.89
CA ASP A 103 10.01 27.24 -15.70
C ASP A 103 10.87 26.71 -14.53
N SER A 104 11.52 27.63 -13.84
CA SER A 104 12.39 27.39 -12.68
C SER A 104 11.58 27.09 -11.41
N GLY A 105 10.78 26.03 -11.44
CA GLY A 105 9.94 25.59 -10.32
C GLY A 105 9.84 24.07 -10.27
N TYR A 106 10.32 23.49 -9.16
CA TYR A 106 10.32 22.05 -8.90
C TYR A 106 8.89 21.53 -8.68
N GLY A 107 8.31 20.85 -9.68
CA GLY A 107 6.96 20.26 -9.60
C GLY A 107 6.99 18.75 -9.38
N GLY A 108 6.09 18.24 -8.53
CA GLY A 108 5.95 16.81 -8.26
C GLY A 108 5.07 16.14 -9.31
N VAL A 109 5.42 14.92 -9.75
CA VAL A 109 4.53 14.15 -10.65
C VAL A 109 3.49 13.43 -9.81
N ARG A 110 2.20 13.57 -10.16
CA ARG A 110 1.12 12.76 -9.61
C ARG A 110 0.62 11.77 -10.65
N MET A 111 0.12 10.63 -10.21
CA MET A 111 -0.51 9.59 -11.00
C MET A 111 -1.98 9.59 -10.71
N HIS A 112 -2.75 9.83 -11.76
CA HIS A 112 -4.16 9.61 -11.76
C HIS A 112 -4.46 8.18 -12.15
N ARG A 113 -5.16 7.45 -11.30
CA ARG A 113 -5.58 6.08 -11.52
C ARG A 113 -7.09 5.99 -11.41
N PHE A 114 -7.72 5.62 -12.51
CA PHE A 114 -9.11 5.18 -12.52
C PHE A 114 -9.15 3.66 -12.61
N MET A 115 -9.92 3.03 -11.72
CA MET A 115 -10.07 1.58 -11.64
C MET A 115 -11.54 1.23 -11.51
N ALA A 116 -11.98 0.24 -12.29
CA ALA A 116 -13.25 -0.44 -12.07
C ALA A 116 -12.98 -1.94 -11.96
N LYS A 117 -13.39 -2.56 -10.85
CA LYS A 117 -13.18 -3.99 -10.61
C LYS A 117 -14.45 -4.70 -10.19
N MET A 118 -14.51 -5.98 -10.52
CA MET A 118 -15.52 -6.92 -10.06
C MET A 118 -14.83 -8.15 -9.50
N ASP A 119 -15.02 -8.38 -8.22
CA ASP A 119 -14.43 -9.48 -7.47
C ASP A 119 -15.52 -10.44 -6.98
N GLN A 120 -15.20 -11.73 -7.02
CA GLN A 120 -16.01 -12.82 -6.54
C GLN A 120 -15.22 -13.56 -5.46
N LYS A 121 -15.68 -13.46 -4.20
CA LYS A 121 -15.01 -14.03 -3.03
C LYS A 121 -15.74 -15.27 -2.53
N TRP A 122 -15.04 -16.38 -2.39
CA TRP A 122 -15.52 -17.62 -1.81
C TRP A 122 -14.80 -17.91 -0.49
N GLU A 123 -15.58 -18.24 0.53
CA GLU A 123 -15.09 -18.77 1.80
C GLU A 123 -15.16 -20.29 1.73
N LEU A 124 -14.00 -20.93 1.52
CA LEU A 124 -13.92 -22.39 1.35
C LEU A 124 -13.98 -23.11 2.69
N ASN A 125 -13.35 -22.52 3.71
CA ASN A 125 -13.42 -22.96 5.09
C ASN A 125 -13.26 -21.72 6.00
N SER A 126 -13.35 -21.90 7.32
CA SER A 126 -13.24 -20.78 8.30
C SER A 126 -11.94 -19.99 8.21
N ASN A 127 -10.90 -20.57 7.60
CA ASN A 127 -9.55 -20.04 7.60
C ASN A 127 -9.07 -19.67 6.19
N LEU A 128 -9.73 -20.12 5.12
CA LEU A 128 -9.29 -20.00 3.73
C LEU A 128 -10.37 -19.31 2.91
N SER A 129 -10.00 -18.17 2.33
CA SER A 129 -10.80 -17.49 1.33
C SER A 129 -10.05 -17.41 0.01
N LYS A 130 -10.81 -17.46 -1.09
CA LYS A 130 -10.31 -17.25 -2.44
C LYS A 130 -11.12 -16.17 -3.11
N THR A 131 -10.46 -15.31 -3.87
CA THR A 131 -11.11 -14.25 -4.63
C THR A 131 -10.65 -14.36 -6.07
N ALA A 132 -11.59 -14.39 -7.01
CA ALA A 132 -11.30 -14.21 -8.43
C ALA A 132 -11.97 -12.93 -8.90
N GLY A 133 -11.27 -12.14 -9.72
CA GLY A 133 -11.81 -10.86 -10.16
C GLY A 133 -11.25 -10.42 -11.50
N ILE A 134 -11.92 -9.42 -12.05
CA ILE A 134 -11.48 -8.69 -13.24
C ILE A 134 -11.45 -7.20 -12.95
N MET A 135 -10.53 -6.50 -13.59
CA MET A 135 -10.28 -5.09 -13.34
C MET A 135 -9.94 -4.39 -14.65
N ILE A 136 -10.47 -3.19 -14.86
CA ILE A 136 -10.03 -2.26 -15.88
C ILE A 136 -9.34 -1.10 -15.17
N GLU A 137 -8.12 -0.80 -15.57
CA GLU A 137 -7.37 0.35 -15.07
C GLU A 137 -6.96 1.29 -16.19
N LYS A 138 -6.96 2.57 -15.85
CA LYS A 138 -6.37 3.64 -16.66
C LYS A 138 -5.52 4.49 -15.73
N VAL A 139 -4.22 4.51 -15.98
CA VAL A 139 -3.22 5.20 -15.16
C VAL A 139 -2.48 6.21 -16.00
N GLY A 140 -2.29 7.43 -15.52
CA GLY A 140 -1.49 8.42 -16.24
C GLY A 140 -0.97 9.55 -15.34
N PRO A 141 0.16 10.16 -15.72
CA PRO A 141 0.73 11.28 -15.00
C PRO A 141 -0.10 12.56 -15.18
N ILE A 142 -0.27 13.30 -14.08
CA ILE A 142 -0.87 14.63 -14.00
C ILE A 142 0.11 15.55 -13.27
N GLY A 143 0.51 16.64 -13.95
CA GLY A 143 1.33 17.70 -13.35
C GLY A 143 0.55 18.62 -12.40
N ASP A 144 1.25 19.53 -11.74
CA ASP A 144 0.68 20.41 -10.70
C ASP A 144 -0.42 21.36 -11.25
N HIS A 145 -0.40 21.67 -12.55
CA HIS A 145 -1.39 22.51 -13.23
C HIS A 145 -2.35 21.77 -14.18
N GLY A 146 -2.52 20.45 -14.00
CA GLY A 146 -3.36 19.64 -14.90
C GLY A 146 -2.74 19.43 -16.29
N ARG A 147 -1.48 19.82 -16.48
CA ARG A 147 -0.70 19.55 -17.69
C ARG A 147 -0.24 18.10 -17.69
N SER A 148 -0.22 17.49 -18.87
CA SER A 148 0.25 16.12 -19.03
C SER A 148 1.77 16.09 -19.15
N ILE A 149 2.41 15.31 -18.28
CA ILE A 149 3.87 15.13 -18.25
C ILE A 149 4.18 13.79 -18.92
N PHE A 150 5.05 13.79 -19.92
CA PHE A 150 5.36 12.57 -20.68
C PHE A 150 6.68 11.91 -20.26
N THR A 151 7.63 12.73 -19.83
CA THR A 151 8.98 12.29 -19.50
C THR A 151 9.42 12.87 -18.16
N ASP A 152 10.29 12.15 -17.48
CA ASP A 152 10.94 12.63 -16.27
C ASP A 152 12.03 13.68 -16.59
N GLY A 153 12.69 14.20 -15.55
CA GLY A 153 13.77 15.17 -15.70
C GLY A 153 15.00 14.69 -16.48
N TYR A 154 15.05 13.40 -16.83
CA TYR A 154 16.12 12.77 -17.61
C TYR A 154 15.64 12.33 -19.01
N GLY A 155 14.41 12.69 -19.41
CA GLY A 155 13.84 12.34 -20.70
C GLY A 155 13.33 10.90 -20.81
N CYS A 156 13.23 10.16 -19.70
CA CYS A 156 12.68 8.81 -19.69
C CYS A 156 11.14 8.83 -19.59
N PRO A 157 10.43 7.96 -20.32
CA PRO A 157 8.97 7.94 -20.28
C PRO A 157 8.46 7.48 -18.91
N ILE A 158 7.40 8.12 -18.43
CA ILE A 158 6.79 7.83 -17.12
C ILE A 158 5.73 6.68 -17.23
N THR A 159 5.20 6.47 -18.43
CA THR A 159 4.29 5.38 -18.78
C THR A 159 5.03 4.32 -19.61
N PHE A 160 4.59 3.06 -19.54
CA PHE A 160 5.18 1.99 -20.37
C PHE A 160 4.79 2.13 -21.85
N SER A 161 3.53 2.48 -22.13
CA SER A 161 3.01 2.60 -23.50
C SER A 161 3.63 3.76 -24.28
N GLY A 162 4.28 4.71 -23.62
CA GLY A 162 4.73 5.97 -24.21
C GLY A 162 3.59 6.96 -24.49
N ASN A 163 2.34 6.59 -24.16
CA ASN A 163 1.16 7.45 -24.29
C ASN A 163 0.87 8.19 -22.97
N LEU A 164 -0.11 9.10 -23.02
CA LEU A 164 -0.62 9.83 -21.85
C LEU A 164 -1.15 8.93 -20.72
N TYR A 165 -1.64 7.74 -21.09
CA TYR A 165 -2.24 6.80 -20.15
C TYR A 165 -1.85 5.38 -20.52
N ASP A 166 -1.44 4.62 -19.52
CA ASP A 166 -1.40 3.18 -19.58
C ASP A 166 -2.81 2.64 -19.29
N LYS A 167 -3.30 1.78 -20.19
CA LYS A 167 -4.58 1.10 -20.06
C LYS A 167 -4.33 -0.38 -19.90
N MET A 168 -5.10 -1.02 -19.03
CA MET A 168 -4.97 -2.45 -18.81
C MET A 168 -6.30 -3.06 -18.40
N PHE A 169 -6.47 -4.31 -18.80
CA PHE A 169 -7.49 -5.19 -18.27
C PHE A 169 -6.80 -6.35 -17.58
N VAL A 170 -7.11 -6.53 -16.31
CA VAL A 170 -6.38 -7.42 -15.42
C VAL A 170 -7.34 -8.48 -14.90
N ALA A 171 -6.97 -9.75 -15.08
CA ALA A 171 -7.57 -10.85 -14.36
C ALA A 171 -6.79 -11.08 -13.07
N LYS A 172 -7.50 -11.21 -11.94
CA LYS A 172 -6.92 -11.37 -10.60
C LYS A 172 -7.40 -12.68 -9.97
N LEU A 173 -6.48 -13.39 -9.35
CA LEU A 173 -6.75 -14.51 -8.45
C LEU A 173 -6.01 -14.27 -7.14
N GLU A 174 -6.71 -14.38 -6.03
CA GLU A 174 -6.17 -14.15 -4.70
C GLU A 174 -6.57 -15.31 -3.79
N THR A 175 -5.63 -15.74 -2.95
CA THR A 175 -5.86 -16.76 -1.93
C THR A 175 -5.36 -16.22 -0.60
N GLU A 176 -6.24 -16.17 0.38
CA GLU A 176 -5.96 -15.70 1.72
C GLU A 176 -6.23 -16.82 2.71
N TYR A 177 -5.24 -17.12 3.55
CA TYR A 177 -5.38 -18.05 4.64
C TYR A 177 -5.01 -17.38 5.95
N THR A 178 -5.86 -17.56 6.94
CA THR A 178 -5.69 -16.99 8.26
C THR A 178 -6.06 -18.03 9.31
N LYS A 179 -5.08 -18.37 10.14
CA LYS A 179 -5.24 -19.25 11.29
C LYS A 179 -4.79 -18.52 12.54
N PHE A 180 -5.74 -18.35 13.45
CA PHE A 180 -5.48 -17.89 14.80
C PHE A 180 -5.56 -19.08 15.75
N ASN A 181 -4.60 -19.16 16.65
CA ASN A 181 -4.58 -20.05 17.80
C ASN A 181 -4.24 -19.20 19.04
N ASP A 182 -4.50 -19.69 20.24
CA ASP A 182 -4.36 -18.91 21.47
C ASP A 182 -2.96 -18.29 21.66
N ASP A 183 -1.91 -18.98 21.19
CA ASP A 183 -0.52 -18.54 21.31
C ASP A 183 0.19 -18.29 19.96
N SER A 184 -0.49 -18.47 18.83
CA SER A 184 0.13 -18.31 17.50
C SER A 184 -0.81 -17.76 16.45
N LEU A 185 -0.28 -16.86 15.61
CA LEU A 185 -0.93 -16.33 14.43
C LEU A 185 -0.19 -16.84 13.20
N PHE A 186 -0.90 -17.36 12.21
CA PHE A 186 -0.34 -17.61 10.89
C PHE A 186 -1.29 -17.08 9.81
N GLN A 187 -0.76 -16.22 8.95
CA GLN A 187 -1.49 -15.64 7.83
C GLN A 187 -0.64 -15.71 6.57
N TYR A 188 -1.24 -16.07 5.45
CA TYR A 188 -0.61 -15.83 4.15
C TYR A 188 -1.64 -15.34 3.14
N ASN A 189 -1.14 -14.55 2.20
CA ASN A 189 -1.89 -13.99 1.09
C ASN A 189 -1.04 -14.16 -0.17
N ILE A 190 -1.61 -14.77 -1.20
CA ILE A 190 -0.98 -14.94 -2.50
C ILE A 190 -1.91 -14.33 -3.54
N GLN A 191 -1.39 -13.41 -4.34
CA GLN A 191 -2.10 -12.71 -5.41
C GLN A 191 -1.39 -12.94 -6.73
N LEU A 192 -2.18 -13.34 -7.72
CA LEU A 192 -1.79 -13.54 -9.11
C LEU A 192 -2.62 -12.59 -9.97
N GLU A 193 -1.95 -11.74 -10.72
CA GLU A 193 -2.56 -10.79 -11.65
C GLU A 193 -2.02 -11.06 -13.07
N GLN A 194 -2.91 -11.06 -14.05
CA GLN A 194 -2.57 -11.17 -15.47
C GLN A 194 -3.18 -9.99 -16.22
N GLY A 195 -2.33 -9.10 -16.72
CA GLY A 195 -2.72 -8.09 -17.71
C GLY A 195 -2.98 -8.77 -19.05
N LEU A 196 -4.17 -8.61 -19.61
CA LEU A 196 -4.58 -9.19 -20.88
C LEU A 196 -4.51 -8.14 -22.00
N PRO A 197 -3.87 -8.43 -23.15
CA PRO A 197 -3.71 -7.49 -24.24
C PRO A 197 -4.95 -7.52 -25.15
N ILE A 198 -6.09 -7.09 -24.62
CA ILE A 198 -7.36 -7.08 -25.38
C ILE A 198 -7.28 -6.09 -26.56
N LEU A 199 -6.54 -4.99 -26.37
CA LEU A 199 -6.22 -4.01 -27.42
C LEU A 199 -4.70 -3.88 -27.57
N PRO A 200 -4.18 -3.49 -28.76
CA PRO A 200 -2.74 -3.45 -29.04
C PRO A 200 -1.92 -2.56 -28.10
N GLU A 201 -2.53 -1.51 -27.55
CA GLU A 201 -1.88 -0.54 -26.65
C GLU A 201 -1.98 -0.94 -25.16
N TRP A 202 -2.66 -2.05 -24.83
CA TRP A 202 -2.89 -2.44 -23.45
C TRP A 202 -1.72 -3.25 -22.88
N LEU A 203 -1.44 -3.06 -21.60
CA LEU A 203 -0.31 -3.72 -20.95
C LEU A 203 -0.54 -5.22 -20.81
N PHE A 204 0.48 -6.00 -21.20
CA PHE A 204 0.53 -7.44 -21.03
C PHE A 204 1.59 -7.81 -19.98
N PHE A 205 1.16 -8.37 -18.86
CA PHE A 205 2.07 -8.76 -17.78
C PHE A 205 1.48 -9.89 -16.94
N TYR A 206 2.36 -10.56 -16.21
CA TYR A 206 2.03 -11.44 -15.10
C TYR A 206 2.66 -10.87 -13.84
N ARG A 207 1.86 -10.69 -12.79
CA ARG A 207 2.34 -10.19 -11.50
C ARG A 207 1.96 -11.17 -10.41
N LEU A 208 2.97 -11.61 -9.67
CA LEU A 208 2.81 -12.41 -8.47
C LEU A 208 3.17 -11.54 -7.27
N ARG A 209 2.31 -11.54 -6.25
CA ARG A 209 2.59 -10.96 -4.93
C ARG A 209 2.30 -12.02 -3.88
N ALA A 210 3.20 -12.13 -2.91
CA ALA A 210 3.06 -13.04 -1.79
C ALA A 210 3.39 -12.31 -0.50
N HIS A 211 2.57 -12.54 0.51
CA HIS A 211 2.77 -12.02 1.85
C HIS A 211 2.49 -13.13 2.86
N ALA A 212 3.40 -13.38 3.78
CA ALA A 212 3.21 -14.31 4.88
C ALA A 212 3.57 -13.64 6.20
N LYS A 213 2.81 -13.94 7.24
CA LYS A 213 2.94 -13.37 8.58
C LYS A 213 2.77 -14.47 9.61
N GLN A 214 3.70 -14.54 10.54
CA GLN A 214 3.70 -15.50 11.62
C GLN A 214 3.92 -14.76 12.94
N GLY A 215 3.02 -14.96 13.89
CA GLY A 215 3.13 -14.49 15.26
C GLY A 215 3.23 -15.67 16.21
N VAL A 216 4.11 -15.60 17.19
CA VAL A 216 4.30 -16.63 18.21
C VAL A 216 4.52 -15.96 19.55
N LYS A 217 3.80 -16.41 20.56
CA LYS A 217 4.01 -15.99 21.95
C LYS A 217 5.25 -16.66 22.52
N LEU A 218 6.16 -15.85 23.07
CA LEU A 218 7.44 -16.25 23.65
C LEU A 218 7.47 -15.82 25.12
N GLY A 219 6.73 -16.54 25.96
CA GLY A 219 6.57 -16.20 27.38
C GLY A 219 5.81 -14.87 27.55
N PRO A 220 6.37 -13.85 28.22
CA PRO A 220 5.75 -12.53 28.31
C PRO A 220 5.84 -11.75 27.00
N ALA A 221 6.73 -12.13 26.08
CA ALA A 221 6.94 -11.43 24.81
C ALA A 221 6.10 -12.05 23.67
N PHE A 222 5.88 -11.29 22.61
CA PHE A 222 5.25 -11.75 21.38
C PHE A 222 6.15 -11.45 20.18
N GLY A 223 6.61 -12.51 19.50
CA GLY A 223 7.38 -12.40 18.28
C GLY A 223 6.46 -12.35 17.07
N LEU A 224 6.74 -11.47 16.12
CA LEU A 224 6.01 -11.33 14.88
C LEU A 224 6.98 -11.20 13.71
N SER A 225 6.96 -12.16 12.80
CA SER A 225 7.73 -12.10 11.56
C SER A 225 6.79 -12.01 10.37
N SER A 226 7.16 -11.21 9.38
CA SER A 226 6.47 -11.11 8.09
C SER A 226 7.47 -11.11 6.95
N VAL A 227 7.06 -11.72 5.84
CA VAL A 227 7.80 -11.71 4.58
C VAL A 227 6.83 -11.33 3.48
N SER A 228 7.24 -10.35 2.69
CA SER A 228 6.50 -9.82 1.55
C SER A 228 7.41 -9.91 0.34
N GLY A 229 6.90 -10.34 -0.79
CA GLY A 229 7.67 -10.37 -2.02
C GLY A 229 6.75 -10.28 -3.22
N GLY A 230 7.33 -9.88 -4.33
CA GLY A 230 6.61 -9.80 -5.58
C GLY A 230 7.53 -9.86 -6.77
N THR A 231 6.96 -10.23 -7.91
CA THR A 231 7.64 -10.18 -9.19
C THR A 231 6.65 -9.88 -10.30
N VAL A 232 7.08 -9.08 -11.28
CA VAL A 232 6.34 -8.85 -12.53
C VAL A 232 7.12 -9.46 -13.69
N ILE A 233 6.44 -10.05 -14.66
CA ILE A 233 7.01 -10.55 -15.91
C ILE A 233 6.21 -9.94 -17.06
N GLY A 234 6.88 -9.38 -18.06
CA GLY A 234 6.25 -8.68 -19.19
C GLY A 234 6.35 -7.16 -19.05
N ASN A 235 5.32 -6.45 -19.51
CA ASN A 235 5.28 -5.00 -19.57
C ASN A 235 5.08 -4.42 -18.17
N LEU A 236 6.15 -3.86 -17.60
CA LEU A 236 6.11 -3.21 -16.29
C LEU A 236 6.18 -1.70 -16.47
N ALA A 237 5.09 -1.01 -16.15
CA ALA A 237 5.11 0.44 -16.06
C ALA A 237 5.94 0.92 -14.86
N PRO A 238 6.72 2.02 -15.01
CA PRO A 238 7.53 2.56 -13.92
C PRO A 238 6.73 2.82 -12.64
N HIS A 239 5.52 3.37 -12.78
CA HIS A 239 4.63 3.67 -11.66
C HIS A 239 4.08 2.42 -10.93
N ASP A 240 4.27 1.23 -11.50
CA ASP A 240 3.83 -0.05 -10.97
C ASP A 240 4.99 -0.91 -10.45
N ALA A 241 6.23 -0.39 -10.48
CA ALA A 241 7.39 -1.06 -9.92
C ALA A 241 7.31 -1.16 -8.38
N PHE A 242 7.91 -2.21 -7.82
CA PHE A 242 7.95 -2.40 -6.38
C PHE A 242 8.94 -1.44 -5.74
N SER A 243 8.42 -0.43 -5.04
CA SER A 243 9.20 0.47 -4.21
C SER A 243 9.52 -0.16 -2.85
N ILE A 244 10.77 -0.04 -2.42
CA ILE A 244 11.27 -0.57 -1.15
C ILE A 244 11.78 0.59 -0.30
N GLY A 245 11.45 0.58 0.98
CA GLY A 245 11.65 1.68 1.91
C GLY A 245 10.34 2.39 2.26
N GLY A 246 10.32 3.03 3.43
CA GLY A 246 9.12 3.61 4.04
C GLY A 246 8.56 2.73 5.16
N PHE A 247 7.57 3.27 5.87
CA PHE A 247 7.01 2.70 7.09
C PHE A 247 6.48 1.26 6.94
N ASP A 248 5.85 0.96 5.80
CA ASP A 248 5.27 -0.36 5.53
C ASP A 248 6.24 -1.37 4.90
N SER A 249 7.48 -0.95 4.62
CA SER A 249 8.52 -1.78 4.00
C SER A 249 9.75 -1.87 4.90
N VAL A 250 10.75 -1.00 4.69
CA VAL A 250 11.97 -0.93 5.49
C VAL A 250 11.98 0.43 6.18
N ARG A 251 11.67 0.43 7.48
CA ARG A 251 11.62 1.66 8.28
C ARG A 251 13.00 2.32 8.39
N GLY A 252 13.03 3.63 8.56
CA GLY A 252 14.25 4.44 8.59
C GLY A 252 14.82 4.80 7.21
N TYR A 253 14.22 4.30 6.13
CA TYR A 253 14.51 4.72 4.76
C TYR A 253 13.26 5.38 4.16
N GLY A 254 13.47 6.42 3.34
CA GLY A 254 12.39 7.01 2.54
C GLY A 254 11.78 6.00 1.55
N GLU A 255 10.59 6.31 1.04
CA GLU A 255 9.94 5.47 0.03
C GLU A 255 10.79 5.34 -1.25
N GLY A 256 11.05 4.12 -1.70
CA GLY A 256 11.93 3.84 -2.85
C GLY A 256 13.41 4.19 -2.61
N ALA A 257 13.77 4.57 -1.37
CA ALA A 257 15.16 4.90 -1.04
C ALA A 257 16.05 3.66 -1.06
N VAL A 258 15.53 2.50 -0.62
CA VAL A 258 16.22 1.21 -0.66
C VAL A 258 16.33 0.68 -2.09
N GLY A 259 15.23 0.72 -2.83
CA GLY A 259 15.20 0.22 -4.21
C GLY A 259 13.85 0.40 -4.88
N SER A 260 13.83 0.30 -6.20
CA SER A 260 12.62 0.26 -7.00
C SER A 260 12.81 -0.71 -8.15
N GLY A 261 12.08 -1.81 -8.15
CA GLY A 261 12.37 -2.95 -9.02
C GLY A 261 11.15 -3.70 -9.54
N ARG A 262 11.40 -4.60 -10.49
CA ARG A 262 10.40 -5.53 -11.02
C ARG A 262 10.10 -6.68 -10.07
N SER A 263 11.09 -7.02 -9.25
CA SER A 263 11.01 -8.04 -8.22
C SER A 263 11.47 -7.42 -6.90
N CYS A 264 10.88 -7.85 -5.80
CA CYS A 264 11.29 -7.40 -4.48
C CYS A 264 11.12 -8.51 -3.45
N LEU A 265 11.90 -8.41 -2.38
CA LEU A 265 11.75 -9.19 -1.18
C LEU A 265 11.94 -8.28 0.02
N VAL A 266 11.01 -8.32 0.96
CA VAL A 266 11.03 -7.55 2.19
C VAL A 266 10.71 -8.50 3.34
N THR A 267 11.56 -8.50 4.36
CA THR A 267 11.37 -9.29 5.58
C THR A 267 11.38 -8.36 6.77
N ARG A 268 10.40 -8.49 7.65
CA ARG A 268 10.30 -7.71 8.89
C ARG A 268 10.12 -8.66 10.05
N SER A 269 10.87 -8.45 11.11
CA SER A 269 10.70 -9.17 12.37
C SER A 269 10.58 -8.17 13.50
N GLU A 270 9.56 -8.35 14.34
CA GLU A 270 9.25 -7.51 15.48
C GLU A 270 9.13 -8.38 16.72
N LEU A 271 9.65 -7.90 17.85
CA LEU A 271 9.54 -8.57 19.14
C LEU A 271 8.93 -7.60 20.12
N TRP A 272 7.72 -7.90 20.57
CA TRP A 272 6.91 -7.08 21.45
C TRP A 272 7.06 -7.53 22.90
N PHE A 273 7.31 -6.58 23.81
CA PHE A 273 7.39 -6.80 25.24
C PHE A 273 6.33 -5.95 25.95
N PRO A 274 5.58 -6.51 26.91
CA PRO A 274 4.71 -5.74 27.77
C PRO A 274 5.55 -4.88 28.72
N LEU A 275 5.20 -3.60 28.83
CA LEU A 275 5.71 -2.72 29.87
C LEU A 275 4.72 -2.66 31.05
N ILE A 276 5.05 -1.90 32.08
CA ILE A 276 4.15 -1.64 33.20
C ILE A 276 2.89 -0.94 32.68
N GLY A 277 1.71 -1.46 33.05
CA GLY A 277 0.41 -0.95 32.60
C GLY A 277 -0.04 -1.55 31.26
N ARG A 278 -0.65 -0.72 30.39
CA ARG A 278 -1.12 -1.13 29.05
C ARG A 278 -0.15 -0.77 27.92
N SER A 279 1.05 -0.31 28.27
CA SER A 279 2.06 0.09 27.28
C SER A 279 2.85 -1.13 26.79
N GLN A 280 3.28 -1.09 25.52
CA GLN A 280 4.08 -2.13 24.91
C GLN A 280 5.30 -1.50 24.24
N VAL A 281 6.43 -2.17 24.29
CA VAL A 281 7.63 -1.79 23.53
C VAL A 281 7.88 -2.88 22.50
N ALA A 282 8.34 -2.52 21.31
CA ALA A 282 8.86 -3.51 20.36
C ALA A 282 10.30 -3.21 19.99
N ILE A 283 10.97 -4.25 19.51
CA ILE A 283 12.26 -4.15 18.85
C ILE A 283 12.04 -4.73 17.46
N PHE A 284 12.58 -4.11 16.42
CA PHE A 284 12.35 -4.59 15.07
C PHE A 284 13.60 -4.58 14.19
N ALA A 285 13.60 -5.50 13.23
CA ALA A 285 14.62 -5.62 12.21
C ALA A 285 13.91 -5.78 10.86
N ASP A 286 14.18 -4.84 9.96
CA ASP A 286 13.60 -4.82 8.63
C ASP A 286 14.73 -4.93 7.59
N PHE A 287 14.51 -5.78 6.59
CA PHE A 287 15.44 -5.99 5.48
C PHE A 287 14.65 -5.98 4.18
N GLY A 288 15.21 -5.36 3.14
CA GLY A 288 14.57 -5.26 1.84
C GLY A 288 15.59 -5.25 0.71
N THR A 289 15.25 -5.92 -0.39
CA THR A 289 16.06 -6.00 -1.60
C THR A 289 15.19 -6.02 -2.85
N ASP A 290 15.64 -5.35 -3.91
CA ASP A 290 15.00 -5.34 -5.24
C ASP A 290 15.47 -6.51 -6.13
N LEU A 291 16.24 -7.44 -5.55
CA LEU A 291 16.80 -8.62 -6.23
C LEU A 291 17.61 -8.25 -7.50
N GLY A 292 18.20 -7.06 -7.54
CA GLY A 292 18.96 -6.56 -8.71
C GLY A 292 18.09 -6.25 -9.92
N SER A 293 16.77 -6.14 -9.74
CA SER A 293 15.80 -5.95 -10.81
C SER A 293 15.52 -4.48 -11.13
N GLY A 294 16.08 -3.52 -10.37
CA GLY A 294 15.87 -2.08 -10.59
C GLY A 294 16.27 -1.59 -11.99
N ARG A 295 17.34 -2.16 -12.58
CA ARG A 295 17.76 -1.86 -13.96
C ARG A 295 16.75 -2.26 -15.04
N SER A 296 15.80 -3.12 -14.72
CA SER A 296 14.77 -3.60 -15.65
C SER A 296 13.50 -2.73 -15.66
N VAL A 297 13.45 -1.72 -14.79
CA VAL A 297 12.38 -0.72 -14.73
C VAL A 297 12.76 0.44 -15.63
N LEU A 298 11.83 0.86 -16.49
CA LEU A 298 12.02 2.04 -17.35
C LEU A 298 12.23 3.28 -16.47
N GLY A 299 13.26 4.09 -16.77
CA GLY A 299 13.62 5.27 -15.97
C GLY A 299 14.25 4.97 -14.60
N GLY A 300 14.48 3.70 -14.26
CA GLY A 300 15.09 3.32 -12.97
C GLY A 300 16.55 3.78 -12.83
N LYS A 301 16.90 4.30 -11.66
CA LYS A 301 18.31 4.57 -11.29
C LYS A 301 19.04 3.27 -10.93
N LYS A 302 20.34 3.20 -11.20
CA LYS A 302 21.20 2.16 -10.61
C LYS A 302 21.31 2.38 -9.10
N LYS A 303 20.69 1.53 -8.30
CA LYS A 303 20.99 1.35 -6.88
C LYS A 303 21.31 -0.13 -6.68
N GLU A 304 22.59 -0.46 -6.66
CA GLU A 304 23.07 -1.82 -6.34
C GLU A 304 23.52 -1.84 -4.88
N GLU A 305 22.58 -1.65 -3.95
CA GLU A 305 22.86 -1.80 -2.51
C GLU A 305 21.79 -2.65 -1.84
N GLU A 306 22.17 -3.81 -1.34
CA GLU A 306 21.36 -4.54 -0.36
C GLU A 306 21.29 -3.70 0.91
N SER A 307 20.08 -3.27 1.28
CA SER A 307 19.90 -2.37 2.42
C SER A 307 19.31 -3.10 3.61
N TYR A 308 19.93 -2.92 4.77
CA TYR A 308 19.44 -3.39 6.06
C TYR A 308 19.08 -2.20 6.95
N SER A 309 17.97 -2.31 7.68
CA SER A 309 17.60 -1.39 8.75
C SER A 309 17.50 -2.18 10.05
N LEU A 310 18.35 -1.85 11.02
CA LEU A 310 18.28 -2.41 12.35
C LEU A 310 17.83 -1.32 13.30
N VAL A 311 16.67 -1.50 13.92
CA VAL A 311 16.09 -0.49 14.77
C VAL A 311 15.92 -1.02 16.18
N LEU A 312 16.61 -0.38 17.13
CA LEU A 312 16.60 -0.87 18.50
C LEU A 312 15.43 -0.40 19.38
N PHE A 313 14.54 0.50 18.95
CA PHE A 313 13.46 0.97 19.84
C PHE A 313 12.15 1.32 19.12
N HIS A 314 11.07 0.62 19.47
CA HIS A 314 9.68 0.98 19.19
C HIS A 314 8.95 1.16 20.52
N VAL A 315 8.44 2.36 20.82
CA VAL A 315 7.68 2.62 22.06
C VAL A 315 6.20 2.87 21.68
N CYS A 316 5.33 1.92 22.02
CA CYS A 316 3.89 2.07 21.91
C CYS A 316 3.33 2.41 23.30
N MET A 317 3.09 3.71 23.54
CA MET A 317 2.40 4.17 24.75
C MET A 317 0.90 4.11 24.49
N GLN A 318 0.23 3.13 25.09
CA GLN A 318 -1.23 3.16 25.19
C GLN A 318 -1.60 3.68 26.58
N GLN A 319 -1.94 4.99 26.62
CA GLN A 319 -2.80 5.70 27.58
C GLN A 319 -2.17 6.92 28.29
N ILE A 320 -2.67 8.12 27.96
CA ILE A 320 -2.69 9.30 28.85
C ILE A 320 -4.08 9.94 28.75
N LEU A 321 -4.89 9.76 29.81
CA LEU A 321 -6.03 10.56 30.31
C LEU A 321 -7.03 11.26 29.35
N VAL A 322 -7.03 10.95 28.05
CA VAL A 322 -8.10 11.30 27.10
C VAL A 322 -8.39 10.02 26.32
N PRO A 323 -9.65 9.53 26.26
CA PRO A 323 -9.98 8.18 25.81
C PRO A 323 -9.83 7.94 24.28
N LEU A 324 -8.96 8.68 23.58
CA LEU A 324 -9.03 8.83 22.12
C LEU A 324 -7.74 8.62 21.32
N ILE A 325 -6.57 8.37 21.93
CA ILE A 325 -5.29 8.44 21.18
C ILE A 325 -4.40 7.20 21.45
N LEU A 326 -4.17 6.40 20.40
CA LEU A 326 -3.15 5.35 20.34
C LEU A 326 -1.90 5.91 19.65
N THR A 327 -0.84 6.24 20.37
CA THR A 327 0.36 6.82 19.73
C THR A 327 1.39 5.72 19.41
N LYS A 328 1.92 5.67 18.17
CA LYS A 328 2.89 4.67 17.70
C LYS A 328 4.22 5.35 17.32
N LEU A 329 5.26 5.24 18.13
CA LEU A 329 6.55 5.87 17.82
C LEU A 329 7.56 4.84 17.26
N ASP A 330 8.03 5.04 16.03
CA ASP A 330 9.02 4.17 15.36
C ASP A 330 10.33 4.94 15.16
N LEU A 331 11.41 4.57 15.86
CA LEU A 331 12.69 5.29 15.77
C LEU A 331 13.78 4.43 15.15
N GLY A 332 14.04 4.57 13.84
CA GLY A 332 14.99 3.71 13.13
C GLY A 332 16.41 4.22 12.93
N VAL A 333 17.38 3.30 12.91
CA VAL A 333 18.77 3.56 12.51
C VAL A 333 19.08 2.75 11.24
N ALA A 334 19.38 3.46 10.16
CA ALA A 334 19.77 2.85 8.88
C ALA A 334 21.27 2.50 8.88
N GLY A 335 21.61 1.28 8.45
CA GLY A 335 22.99 0.76 8.46
C GLY A 335 23.90 1.25 7.33
N SER A 336 23.35 1.83 6.26
CA SER A 336 24.14 2.35 5.13
C SER A 336 24.36 3.87 5.25
N GLY A 337 25.41 4.25 5.99
CA GLY A 337 26.19 5.48 5.76
C GLY A 337 25.56 6.87 5.90
N SER A 338 24.24 7.06 6.04
CA SER A 338 23.70 8.42 6.18
C SER A 338 22.31 8.50 6.80
N LYS A 339 22.24 9.39 7.80
CA LYS A 339 21.06 10.05 8.38
C LYS A 339 20.24 9.24 9.39
N LEU A 340 20.28 9.72 10.63
CA LEU A 340 19.31 9.40 11.68
C LEU A 340 18.03 10.17 11.36
N GLU A 341 16.94 9.48 11.04
CA GLU A 341 15.63 10.11 10.89
C GLU A 341 14.72 9.69 12.06
N LEU A 342 14.35 10.69 12.86
CA LEU A 342 13.36 10.55 13.93
C LEU A 342 11.97 10.59 13.31
N GLU A 343 11.22 9.49 13.38
CA GLU A 343 9.85 9.43 12.88
C GLU A 343 8.86 9.29 14.05
N MET A 344 8.03 10.31 14.27
CA MET A 344 6.94 10.27 15.26
C MET A 344 5.61 9.95 14.58
N THR A 345 4.95 8.86 14.98
CA THR A 345 3.58 8.56 14.54
C THR A 345 2.61 8.58 15.73
N GLY A 346 1.45 9.21 15.56
CA GLY A 346 0.39 9.23 16.57
C GLY A 346 -0.94 8.90 15.92
N PHE A 347 -1.70 7.93 16.46
CA PHE A 347 -3.03 7.59 15.98
C PHE A 347 -4.10 8.12 16.92
N VAL A 348 -5.13 8.74 16.37
CA VAL A 348 -6.34 9.13 17.10
C VAL A 348 -7.45 8.26 16.58
N GLU A 349 -8.00 7.38 17.42
CA GLU A 349 -9.17 6.57 17.07
C GLU A 349 -10.36 7.12 17.85
N THR A 350 -11.18 7.93 17.17
CA THR A 350 -12.46 8.43 17.69
C THR A 350 -13.51 7.33 17.53
N THR A 351 -13.71 6.51 18.55
CA THR A 351 -14.95 5.74 18.67
C THR A 351 -15.99 6.62 19.35
N SER A 352 -16.97 7.14 18.59
CA SER A 352 -18.19 7.74 19.16
C SER A 352 -19.26 6.69 19.38
#